data_AF-A0A9E4X8K5-F1
#
_entry.id   AF-A0A9E4X8K5-F1
#
_cell.length_a   1.000
_cell.length_b   1.000
_cell.length_c   1.000
_cell.angle_alpha   90.00
_cell.angle_beta   90.00
_cell.angle_gamma   90.00
#
_symmetry.space_group_name_H-M   'P 1'
#
loop_
_entity.id
_entity.type
_entity.pdbx_description
1 polymer ?
#
loop_
_entity_poly.entity_id
_entity_poly.type
_entity_poly.pdbx_seq_one_letter_code
_entity_poly.pdbx_strand_id
1 'polypeptide(L)'
;MGNIIGKSGTIVVILLVALVFAVIFMPQLRQFFLNFRSETVTIADAPARRALGSDGGTRDLKIITVLGRDGIPAILDPVFGNRAESMAQMGPDERVIGVSINGESRAYPINLLSRHEIVNDTVGGKAIAVTW
;
A
#
# COMPACT_ATOMS: atom_id res chain seq x y z
N MET A 1 -32.51 -39.26 -1.77
CA MET A 1 -31.37 -38.33 -1.55
C MET A 1 -30.86 -37.90 -2.93
N GLY A 2 -31.28 -36.73 -3.41
CA GLY A 2 -31.02 -36.25 -4.78
C GLY A 2 -29.90 -35.22 -4.81
N ASN A 3 -28.93 -35.40 -5.71
CA ASN A 3 -27.75 -34.57 -5.90
C ASN A 3 -28.10 -33.12 -6.24
N ILE A 4 -27.90 -32.19 -5.30
CA ILE A 4 -27.95 -30.73 -5.54
C ILE A 4 -26.62 -30.22 -6.16
N ILE A 5 -25.61 -31.08 -6.30
CA ILE A 5 -24.25 -30.72 -6.74
C ILE A 5 -24.11 -30.63 -8.30
N GLY A 6 -25.11 -31.05 -9.09
CA GLY A 6 -24.92 -31.25 -10.54
C GLY A 6 -25.24 -30.07 -11.48
N LYS A 7 -26.04 -29.08 -11.08
CA LYS A 7 -26.47 -27.97 -11.99
C LYS A 7 -25.94 -26.60 -11.57
N SER A 8 -25.98 -26.30 -10.28
CA SER A 8 -25.55 -25.00 -9.76
C SER A 8 -24.04 -24.79 -9.89
N GLY A 9 -23.23 -25.83 -9.70
CA GLY A 9 -21.78 -25.76 -9.90
C GLY A 9 -21.40 -25.46 -11.36
N THR A 10 -22.09 -26.08 -12.33
CA THR A 10 -21.87 -25.82 -13.75
C THR A 10 -22.22 -24.39 -14.14
N ILE A 11 -23.31 -23.83 -13.57
CA ILE A 11 -23.71 -22.45 -13.81
C ILE A 11 -22.64 -21.48 -13.29
N VAL A 12 -22.09 -21.71 -12.09
CA VAL A 12 -21.03 -20.86 -11.52
C VAL A 12 -19.78 -20.89 -12.40
N VAL A 13 -19.36 -22.07 -12.88
CA VAL A 13 -18.20 -22.20 -13.76
C VAL A 13 -18.41 -21.47 -15.09
N ILE A 14 -19.59 -21.61 -15.70
CA ILE A 14 -19.91 -20.90 -16.95
C ILE A 14 -19.88 -19.38 -16.74
N LEU A 15 -20.41 -18.88 -15.62
CA LEU A 15 -20.39 -17.45 -15.29
C LEU A 15 -18.97 -16.93 -15.08
N LEU A 16 -18.11 -17.69 -14.40
CA LEU A 16 -16.70 -17.31 -14.21
C LEU A 16 -15.94 -17.28 -15.54
N VAL A 17 -16.14 -18.27 -16.41
CA VAL A 17 -15.50 -18.31 -17.74
C VAL A 17 -16.01 -17.16 -18.61
N ALA A 18 -17.32 -16.90 -18.61
CA ALA A 18 -17.91 -15.79 -19.35
C ALA A 18 -17.38 -14.43 -18.85
N LEU A 19 -17.19 -14.28 -17.53
CA LEU A 19 -16.60 -13.08 -16.94
C LEU A 19 -15.14 -12.89 -17.39
N VAL A 20 -14.33 -13.95 -17.35
CA VAL A 20 -12.94 -13.90 -17.84
C VAL A 20 -12.89 -13.51 -19.32
N PHE A 21 -13.75 -14.12 -20.15
CA PHE A 21 -13.82 -13.81 -21.57
C PHE A 21 -14.28 -12.35 -21.80
N ALA A 22 -15.30 -11.89 -21.07
CA ALA A 22 -15.77 -10.50 -21.15
C ALA A 22 -14.66 -9.51 -20.77
N VAL A 23 -13.87 -9.79 -19.72
CA VAL A 23 -12.74 -8.94 -19.31
C VAL A 23 -11.61 -8.92 -20.36
N ILE A 24 -11.37 -10.03 -21.07
CA ILE A 24 -10.34 -10.09 -22.13
C ILE A 24 -10.78 -9.35 -23.39
N PHE A 25 -12.01 -9.58 -23.84
CA PHE A 25 -12.48 -9.16 -25.17
C PHE A 25 -13.29 -7.86 -25.18
N MET A 26 -13.80 -7.39 -24.03
CA MET A 26 -14.49 -6.11 -23.91
C MET A 26 -13.61 -5.08 -23.20
N PRO A 27 -12.95 -4.16 -23.94
CA PRO A 27 -12.01 -3.20 -23.34
C PRO A 27 -12.68 -2.27 -22.32
N GLN A 28 -13.99 -2.03 -22.43
CA GLN A 28 -14.78 -1.25 -21.48
C GLN A 28 -14.86 -1.93 -20.09
N LEU A 29 -15.04 -3.25 -20.02
CA LEU A 29 -15.02 -3.99 -18.75
C LEU A 29 -13.60 -4.11 -18.19
N ARG A 30 -12.59 -4.25 -19.05
CA ARG A 30 -11.18 -4.30 -18.63
C ARG A 30 -10.75 -3.04 -17.89
N GLN A 31 -11.14 -1.87 -18.42
CA GLN A 31 -10.88 -0.59 -17.75
C GLN A 31 -11.59 -0.53 -16.40
N PHE A 32 -12.86 -0.96 -16.31
CA PHE A 32 -13.60 -0.98 -15.05
C PHE A 32 -12.89 -1.79 -13.95
N PHE A 33 -12.32 -2.96 -14.28
CA PHE A 33 -11.67 -3.84 -13.29
C PHE A 33 -10.17 -3.56 -13.06
N LEU A 34 -9.45 -2.97 -14.01
CA LEU A 34 -7.98 -2.76 -13.94
C LEU A 34 -7.58 -1.28 -13.90
N ASN A 35 -8.46 -0.41 -13.39
CA ASN A 35 -8.31 1.04 -13.48
C ASN A 35 -7.13 1.58 -12.63
N PHE A 36 -5.92 1.53 -13.19
CA PHE A 36 -4.84 2.45 -12.79
C PHE A 36 -5.25 3.85 -13.27
N ARG A 37 -5.71 4.69 -12.34
CA ARG A 37 -5.98 6.09 -12.64
C ARG A 37 -4.64 6.77 -12.95
N SER A 38 -4.50 7.26 -14.16
CA SER A 38 -3.42 8.17 -14.52
C SER A 38 -3.99 9.54 -14.82
N GLU A 39 -3.50 10.56 -14.13
CA GLU A 39 -3.88 11.95 -14.33
C GLU A 39 -2.71 12.69 -14.97
N THR A 40 -3.00 13.54 -15.96
CA THR A 40 -1.97 14.41 -16.53
C THR A 40 -2.03 15.74 -15.80
N VAL A 41 -0.93 16.11 -15.16
CA VAL A 41 -0.81 17.38 -14.45
C VAL A 41 0.17 18.26 -15.20
N THR A 42 -0.32 19.43 -15.62
CA THR A 42 0.47 20.46 -16.28
C THR A 42 1.15 21.32 -15.22
N ILE A 43 2.48 21.27 -15.12
CA ILE A 43 3.28 22.03 -14.15
C ILE A 43 4.11 23.08 -14.89
N ALA A 44 4.13 24.30 -14.38
CA ALA A 44 5.01 25.35 -14.91
C ALA A 44 6.47 25.04 -14.58
N ASP A 45 7.38 25.18 -15.56
CA ASP A 45 8.81 25.01 -15.31
C ASP A 45 9.32 26.14 -14.40
N ALA A 46 9.71 25.77 -13.17
CA ALA A 46 10.40 26.70 -12.30
C ALA A 46 11.74 27.13 -12.94
N PRO A 47 12.10 28.43 -12.91
CA PRO A 47 13.26 28.97 -13.64
C PRO A 47 14.59 28.31 -13.25
N ALA A 48 14.69 27.81 -12.01
CA ALA A 48 15.88 27.13 -11.49
C ALA A 48 16.08 25.69 -11.99
N ARG A 49 15.09 25.09 -12.67
CA ARG A 49 15.15 23.71 -13.21
C ARG A 49 15.04 23.64 -14.74
N ARG A 50 15.31 24.75 -15.44
CA ARG A 50 15.35 24.75 -16.92
C ARG A 50 16.41 23.76 -17.39
N ALA A 51 15.95 22.65 -17.97
CA ALA A 51 16.81 21.81 -18.79
C ALA A 51 17.24 22.64 -20.01
N LEU A 52 18.47 22.47 -20.51
CA LEU A 52 18.89 23.11 -21.76
C LEU A 52 17.93 22.67 -22.88
N GLY A 53 17.18 23.62 -23.44
CA GLY A 53 16.13 23.38 -24.44
C GLY A 53 14.68 23.52 -23.92
N SER A 54 14.47 23.80 -22.63
CA SER A 54 13.15 24.22 -22.11
C SER A 54 12.87 25.65 -22.57
N ASP A 55 11.75 25.82 -23.28
CA ASP A 55 11.20 27.11 -23.75
C ASP A 55 10.66 27.99 -22.60
N GLY A 56 10.85 27.56 -21.35
CA GLY A 56 10.27 28.22 -20.17
C GLY A 56 8.76 28.02 -20.05
N GLY A 57 8.19 27.06 -20.78
CA GLY A 57 6.78 26.72 -20.76
C GLY A 57 6.36 25.71 -19.69
N THR A 58 5.16 25.17 -19.86
CA THR A 58 4.54 24.15 -19.01
C THR A 58 4.91 22.74 -19.47
N ARG A 59 5.09 21.81 -18.53
CA ARG A 59 5.27 20.38 -18.80
C ARG A 59 4.06 19.58 -18.37
N ASP A 60 3.63 18.68 -19.26
CA ASP A 60 2.62 17.69 -18.95
C ASP A 60 3.28 16.45 -18.34
N LEU A 61 3.03 16.23 -17.06
CA LEU A 61 3.51 15.05 -16.35
C LEU A 61 2.36 14.06 -16.16
N LYS A 62 2.60 12.80 -16.55
CA LYS A 62 1.67 11.72 -16.28
C LYS A 62 1.91 11.18 -14.86
N ILE A 63 1.02 11.50 -13.94
CA ILE A 63 0.99 10.91 -12.60
C ILE A 63 0.26 9.58 -12.69
N ILE A 64 0.90 8.51 -12.23
CA ILE A 64 0.31 7.17 -12.17
C ILE A 64 0.06 6.85 -10.69
N THR A 65 -1.20 6.67 -10.33
CA THR A 65 -1.58 6.22 -8.99
C THR A 65 -1.40 4.71 -8.89
N VAL A 66 -0.35 4.27 -8.19
CA VAL A 66 -0.05 2.83 -7.99
C VAL A 66 -0.94 2.23 -6.90
N LEU A 67 -1.10 2.96 -5.79
CA LEU A 67 -1.97 2.60 -4.68
C LEU A 67 -3.05 3.68 -4.53
N GLY A 68 -4.27 3.27 -4.19
CA GLY A 68 -5.33 4.21 -3.84
C GLY A 68 -4.96 5.06 -2.62
N ARG A 69 -5.78 6.07 -2.34
CA ARG A 69 -5.70 6.81 -1.07
C ARG A 69 -5.71 5.82 0.10
N ASP A 70 -4.80 6.01 1.05
CA ASP A 70 -4.62 5.15 2.23
C ASP A 70 -4.27 3.68 1.91
N GLY A 71 -3.67 3.43 0.74
CA GLY A 71 -3.27 2.09 0.32
C GLY A 71 -2.13 1.46 1.14
N ILE A 72 -1.47 2.24 2.00
CA ILE A 72 -0.52 1.79 3.02
C ILE A 72 -1.03 2.30 4.37
N PRO A 73 -1.73 1.48 5.15
CA PRO A 73 -2.38 1.94 6.37
C PRO A 73 -1.38 2.12 7.51
N ALA A 74 -1.49 3.24 8.21
CA ALA A 74 -0.77 3.47 9.45
C ALA A 74 -1.28 2.53 10.56
N ILE A 75 -0.40 2.18 11.51
CA ILE A 75 -0.79 1.52 12.75
C ILE A 75 -1.13 2.61 13.76
N LEU A 76 -2.38 2.61 14.23
CA LEU A 76 -2.91 3.65 15.10
C LEU A 76 -2.93 3.24 16.58
N ASP A 77 -3.00 1.94 16.85
CA ASP A 77 -3.03 1.35 18.19
C ASP A 77 -2.06 0.14 18.20
N PRO A 78 -0.76 0.37 18.43
CA PRO A 78 0.24 -0.68 18.34
C PRO A 78 0.19 -1.63 19.54
N VAL A 79 0.18 -2.93 19.25
CA VAL A 79 0.29 -4.00 20.27
C VAL A 79 1.70 -4.57 20.24
N PHE A 80 2.33 -4.64 21.40
CA PHE A 80 3.70 -5.15 21.56
C PHE A 80 3.69 -6.57 22.09
N GLY A 81 4.44 -7.45 21.42
CA GLY A 81 4.72 -8.79 21.91
C GLY A 81 5.74 -8.77 23.05
N ASN A 82 5.84 -9.89 23.78
CA ASN A 82 6.94 -10.06 24.71
C ASN A 82 8.24 -10.40 23.97
N ARG A 83 9.39 -10.26 24.66
CA ARG A 83 10.72 -10.49 24.07
C ARG A 83 10.84 -11.85 23.37
N ALA A 84 10.38 -12.92 23.99
CA ALA A 84 10.55 -14.28 23.46
C ALA A 84 9.74 -14.47 22.17
N GLU A 85 8.51 -13.99 22.14
CA GLU A 85 7.64 -14.02 20.96
C GLU A 85 8.21 -13.18 19.82
N SER A 86 8.66 -11.95 20.10
CA SER A 86 9.26 -11.08 19.09
C SER A 86 10.53 -11.70 18.50
N MET A 87 11.41 -12.26 19.34
CA MET A 87 12.64 -12.92 18.86
C MET A 87 12.36 -14.18 18.02
N ALA A 88 11.23 -14.85 18.20
CA ALA A 88 10.84 -15.99 17.37
C ALA A 88 10.36 -15.59 15.97
N GLN A 89 9.95 -14.34 15.78
CA GLN A 89 9.39 -13.81 14.53
C GLN A 89 10.37 -12.91 13.76
N MET A 90 11.50 -12.57 14.37
CA MET A 90 12.49 -11.65 13.80
C MET A 90 13.76 -12.38 13.38
N GLY A 91 14.38 -11.93 12.29
CA GLY A 91 15.72 -12.37 11.92
C GLY A 91 16.77 -11.85 12.91
N PRO A 92 17.92 -12.55 13.07
CA PRO A 92 18.97 -12.14 14.01
C PRO A 92 19.57 -10.75 13.68
N ASP A 93 19.61 -10.38 12.40
CA ASP A 93 20.14 -9.11 11.90
C ASP A 93 19.04 -8.11 11.51
N GLU A 94 17.80 -8.37 11.95
CA GLU A 94 16.67 -7.52 11.59
C GLU A 94 16.77 -6.15 12.27
N ARG A 95 16.68 -5.10 11.46
CA ARG A 95 16.81 -3.72 11.94
C ARG A 95 15.51 -3.23 12.56
N VAL A 96 15.67 -2.48 13.65
CA VAL A 96 14.57 -1.80 14.35
C VAL A 96 14.89 -0.31 14.53
N ILE A 97 13.85 0.51 14.60
CA ILE A 97 13.94 1.83 15.21
C ILE A 97 13.69 1.65 16.71
N GLY A 98 14.67 2.00 17.54
CA GLY A 98 14.53 2.00 19.00
C GLY A 98 14.13 3.38 19.50
N VAL A 99 13.12 3.45 20.37
CA VAL A 99 12.70 4.70 21.03
C VAL A 99 12.77 4.49 22.53
N SER A 100 13.39 5.44 23.24
CA SER A 100 13.43 5.46 24.70
C SER A 100 13.08 6.85 25.22
N ILE A 101 11.98 6.97 25.95
CA ILE A 101 11.46 8.23 26.49
C ILE A 101 10.98 7.97 27.92
N ASN A 102 11.43 8.78 28.88
CA ASN A 102 11.02 8.70 30.29
C ASN A 102 11.12 7.29 30.90
N GLY A 103 12.14 6.52 30.52
CA GLY A 103 12.38 5.16 31.03
C GLY A 103 11.58 4.06 30.33
N GLU A 104 10.61 4.41 29.48
CA GLU A 104 9.91 3.46 28.62
C GLU A 104 10.67 3.28 27.30
N SER A 105 10.92 2.03 26.91
CA SER A 105 11.65 1.71 25.68
C SER A 105 10.86 0.75 24.80
N ARG A 106 10.76 1.09 23.51
CA ARG A 106 10.07 0.29 22.49
C ARG A 106 10.95 0.10 21.26
N ALA A 107 10.73 -0.99 20.54
CA ALA A 107 11.41 -1.31 19.30
C ALA A 107 10.38 -1.52 18.17
N TYR A 108 10.60 -0.86 17.04
CA TYR A 108 9.72 -0.90 15.87
C TYR A 108 10.49 -1.52 14.69
N PRO A 109 10.19 -2.75 14.29
CA PRO A 109 10.87 -3.41 13.18
C PRO A 109 10.70 -2.68 11.84
N ILE A 110 11.80 -2.49 11.10
CA ILE A 110 11.77 -1.83 9.78
C ILE A 110 10.95 -2.65 8.76
N ASN A 111 10.91 -3.98 8.90
CA ASN A 111 10.11 -4.84 8.02
C ASN A 111 8.60 -4.61 8.17
N LEU A 112 8.15 -4.17 9.35
CA LEU A 112 6.78 -3.86 9.69
C LEU A 112 6.47 -2.45 9.20
N LEU A 113 7.35 -1.49 9.48
CA LEU A 113 7.23 -0.12 8.98
C LEU A 113 7.23 -0.05 7.44
N SER A 114 7.97 -0.92 6.75
CA SER A 114 7.92 -1.01 5.28
C SER A 114 6.53 -1.39 4.73
N ARG A 115 5.64 -1.93 5.57
CA ARG A 115 4.25 -2.28 5.21
C ARG A 115 3.23 -1.32 5.84
N HIS A 116 3.65 -0.56 6.84
CA HIS A 116 2.84 0.32 7.67
C HIS A 116 3.66 1.57 7.98
N GLU A 117 3.99 2.37 6.95
CA GLU A 117 5.00 3.44 6.94
C GLU A 117 4.99 4.38 8.17
N ILE A 118 3.87 4.45 8.89
CA ILE A 118 3.72 5.20 10.13
C ILE A 118 3.11 4.32 11.22
N VAL A 119 3.70 4.38 12.42
CA VAL A 119 3.09 3.91 13.68
C VAL A 119 2.86 5.12 14.58
N ASN A 120 1.61 5.39 14.94
CA ASN A 120 1.25 6.38 15.95
C ASN A 120 1.26 5.70 17.32
N ASP A 121 2.04 6.22 18.25
CA ASP A 121 2.23 5.60 19.57
C ASP A 121 2.34 6.66 20.68
N THR A 122 2.24 6.22 21.93
CA THR A 122 2.59 7.00 23.11
C THR A 122 3.65 6.26 23.91
N VAL A 123 4.85 6.83 24.02
CA VAL A 123 5.98 6.25 24.75
C VAL A 123 6.42 7.20 25.85
N GLY A 124 6.48 6.71 27.09
CA GLY A 124 6.86 7.52 28.24
C GLY A 124 5.91 8.69 28.48
N GLY A 125 4.63 8.54 28.10
CA GLY A 125 3.62 9.59 28.15
C GLY A 125 3.70 10.64 27.04
N LYS A 126 4.57 10.47 26.03
CA LYS A 126 4.71 11.38 24.90
C LYS A 126 4.15 10.75 23.62
N ALA A 127 3.22 11.45 22.97
CA ALA A 127 2.74 11.06 21.64
C ALA A 127 3.85 11.19 20.60
N ILE A 128 4.03 10.16 19.78
CA ILE A 128 5.03 10.07 18.72
C ILE A 128 4.42 9.47 17.45
N ALA A 129 5.02 9.78 16.32
CA ALA A 129 4.84 9.06 15.06
C ALA A 129 6.20 8.49 14.64
N VAL A 130 6.29 7.17 14.53
CA VAL A 130 7.50 6.47 14.07
C VAL A 130 7.37 6.23 12.57
N THR A 131 8.37 6.64 11.80
CA THR A 131 8.40 6.59 10.33
C THR A 131 9.78 6.14 9.84
N TRP A 132 9.84 5.57 8.62
CA TRP A 132 11.06 5.08 7.96
C TRP A 132 11.06 5.43 6.47
#